data_AF-A0A2W7ATL7-F1
#
_entry.id   AF-A0A2W7ATL7-F1
#
_cell.length_a   1.000
_cell.length_b   1.000
_cell.length_c   1.000
_cell.angle_alpha   90.00
_cell.angle_beta   90.00
_cell.angle_gamma   90.00
#
_symmetry.space_group_name_H-M   'P 1'
#
loop_
_entity.id
_entity.type
_entity.pdbx_description
1 polymer ?
#
loop_
_entity_poly.entity_id
_entity_poly.type
_entity_poly.pdbx_seq_one_letter_code
_entity_poly.pdbx_strand_id
1 'polypeptide(L)'
;MDQSIGRKVFKRRNRLPDARRESQPDPRGTQQSSLRKIYTALNAVEAEQALVDFAEQWDNLYPTISKSWLSHWTQVIPFFAFPLDIRKAIYTTNAIESLNMTLRMVLRNHRSFPSDDSALKVVFLAINNIAKKWTMPIKDWKAALNRFAIEFGDRFPL
;
A
#
# COMPACT_ATOMS: atom_id res chain seq x y z
N MET A 1 -9.52 41.51 43.76
CA MET A 1 -10.17 40.22 44.03
C MET A 1 -11.43 40.20 43.20
N ASP A 2 -11.42 39.45 42.10
CA ASP A 2 -12.55 39.35 41.17
C ASP A 2 -12.96 37.87 41.08
N GLN A 3 -14.23 37.62 41.41
CA GLN A 3 -14.88 36.32 41.41
C GLN A 3 -15.73 36.21 40.14
N SER A 4 -15.34 35.39 39.16
CA SER A 4 -16.31 34.63 38.35
C SER A 4 -15.62 33.56 37.48
N ILE A 5 -15.38 32.41 38.10
CA ILE A 5 -15.22 31.14 37.38
C ILE A 5 -16.63 30.70 36.96
N GLY A 6 -16.91 30.65 35.67
CA GLY A 6 -18.21 30.17 35.19
C GLY A 6 -18.33 30.06 33.68
N ARG A 7 -18.18 28.84 33.15
CA ARG A 7 -19.06 28.17 32.17
C ARG A 7 -18.36 26.96 31.53
N LYS A 8 -18.28 25.86 32.29
CA LYS A 8 -18.47 24.51 31.74
C LYS A 8 -19.92 24.11 32.02
N VAL A 9 -20.41 23.13 31.25
CA VAL A 9 -21.70 22.43 31.40
C VAL A 9 -22.88 23.08 30.66
N PHE A 10 -22.98 22.87 29.34
CA PHE A 10 -24.28 22.59 28.70
C PHE A 10 -24.11 22.04 27.28
N LYS A 11 -24.27 20.72 27.13
CA LYS A 11 -24.93 20.02 25.99
C LYS A 11 -24.68 18.51 26.14
N ARG A 12 -25.19 17.93 27.23
CA ARG A 12 -25.66 16.53 27.20
C ARG A 12 -27.16 16.61 26.91
N ARG A 13 -27.54 16.41 25.65
CA ARG A 13 -28.91 16.09 25.26
C ARG A 13 -28.86 14.75 24.55
N ASN A 14 -29.54 13.76 25.15
CA ASN A 14 -30.11 12.56 24.57
C ASN A 14 -29.31 11.86 23.47
N ARG A 15 -28.56 10.82 23.85
CA ARG A 15 -28.38 9.64 22.99
C ARG A 15 -29.02 8.47 23.72
N LEU A 16 -30.13 8.00 23.17
CA LEU A 16 -30.69 6.68 23.43
C LEU A 16 -29.56 5.63 23.27
N PRO A 17 -29.59 4.49 23.99
CA PRO A 17 -28.64 3.42 23.74
C PRO A 17 -28.91 2.90 22.33
N ASP A 18 -28.01 3.24 21.40
CA ASP A 18 -28.05 2.76 20.03
C ASP A 18 -27.97 1.23 20.11
N ALA A 19 -29.07 0.57 19.76
CA ALA A 19 -29.17 -0.86 19.66
C ALA A 19 -27.98 -1.36 18.83
N ARG A 20 -27.37 -2.46 19.30
CA ARG A 20 -26.27 -3.19 18.64
C ARG A 20 -26.11 -2.81 17.17
N ARG A 21 -25.10 -1.98 16.88
CA ARG A 21 -24.43 -2.09 15.59
C ARG A 21 -23.88 -3.49 15.55
N GLU A 22 -24.66 -4.42 15.02
CA GLU A 22 -24.12 -5.56 14.32
C GLU A 22 -23.06 -4.97 13.40
N SER A 23 -21.80 -5.22 13.72
CA SER A 23 -20.65 -4.57 13.13
C SER A 23 -20.52 -5.06 11.70
N GLN A 24 -21.33 -4.50 10.81
CA GLN A 24 -21.24 -4.70 9.37
C GLN A 24 -19.81 -4.34 8.99
N PRO A 25 -19.03 -5.28 8.42
CA PRO A 25 -17.62 -5.04 8.16
C PRO A 25 -17.49 -3.85 7.21
N ASP A 26 -16.53 -2.95 7.50
CA ASP A 26 -16.25 -1.77 6.67
C ASP A 26 -16.09 -2.22 5.20
N PRO A 27 -16.92 -1.72 4.27
CA PRO A 27 -16.87 -2.13 2.86
C PRO A 27 -15.49 -1.94 2.24
N ARG A 28 -14.67 -1.01 2.76
CA ARG A 28 -13.29 -0.82 2.31
C ARG A 28 -12.36 -1.95 2.76
N GLY A 29 -12.56 -2.49 3.95
CA GLY A 29 -11.76 -3.61 4.47
C GLY A 29 -12.04 -4.93 3.74
N THR A 30 -13.30 -5.17 3.39
CA THR A 30 -13.73 -6.36 2.63
C THR A 30 -13.31 -6.26 1.15
N GLN A 31 -13.34 -5.07 0.56
CA GLN A 31 -12.85 -4.82 -0.80
C GLN A 31 -11.34 -5.08 -0.92
N GLN A 32 -10.52 -4.56 -0.01
CA GLN A 32 -9.07 -4.79 -0.02
C GLN A 32 -8.73 -6.27 0.16
N SER A 33 -9.48 -6.97 1.02
CA SER A 33 -9.31 -8.41 1.23
C SER A 33 -9.63 -9.20 -0.03
N SER A 34 -10.61 -8.75 -0.82
CA SER A 34 -10.98 -9.37 -2.10
C SER A 34 -9.92 -9.12 -3.17
N LEU A 35 -9.42 -7.88 -3.29
CA LEU A 35 -8.28 -7.56 -4.17
C LEU A 35 -7.04 -8.37 -3.84
N ARG A 36 -6.79 -8.62 -2.54
CA ARG A 36 -5.65 -9.40 -2.09
C ARG A 36 -5.62 -10.80 -2.70
N LYS A 37 -6.79 -11.42 -2.85
CA LYS A 37 -6.90 -12.77 -3.43
C LYS A 37 -6.30 -12.86 -4.83
N ILE A 38 -6.44 -11.80 -5.64
CA ILE A 38 -5.94 -11.74 -7.02
C ILE A 38 -4.42 -11.91 -7.04
N TYR A 39 -3.66 -11.02 -6.38
CA TYR A 39 -2.19 -11.05 -6.42
C TYR A 39 -1.57 -12.11 -5.49
N THR A 40 -2.34 -12.73 -4.59
CA THR A 40 -1.86 -13.89 -3.79
C THR A 40 -2.19 -15.25 -4.40
N ALA A 41 -2.93 -15.31 -5.51
CA ALA A 41 -3.29 -16.56 -6.19
C ALA A 41 -2.06 -17.38 -6.61
N LEU A 42 -2.17 -18.71 -6.74
CA LEU A 42 -0.99 -19.53 -7.02
C LEU A 42 -0.46 -19.32 -8.44
N ASN A 43 -1.36 -19.11 -9.40
CA ASN A 43 -1.06 -18.96 -10.81
C ASN A 43 -2.01 -17.94 -11.47
N ALA A 44 -1.75 -17.61 -12.73
CA ALA A 44 -2.54 -16.61 -13.47
C ALA A 44 -4.01 -17.01 -13.67
N VAL A 45 -4.31 -18.32 -13.81
CA VAL A 45 -5.69 -18.81 -14.00
C VAL A 45 -6.52 -18.59 -12.74
N GLU A 46 -5.97 -18.94 -11.57
CA GLU A 46 -6.62 -18.67 -10.28
C GLU A 46 -6.78 -17.16 -10.03
N ALA A 47 -5.80 -16.36 -10.45
CA ALA A 47 -5.87 -14.91 -10.32
C ALA A 47 -6.95 -14.30 -11.20
N GLU A 48 -7.12 -14.82 -12.42
CA GLU A 48 -8.17 -14.41 -13.35
C GLU A 48 -9.56 -14.74 -12.77
N GLN A 49 -9.73 -15.94 -12.23
CA GLN A 49 -10.98 -16.30 -11.55
C GLN A 49 -11.26 -15.38 -10.36
N ALA A 50 -10.24 -15.09 -9.53
CA ALA A 50 -10.39 -14.17 -8.41
C ALA A 50 -10.73 -12.74 -8.87
N LEU A 51 -10.31 -12.32 -10.06
CA LEU A 51 -10.67 -11.03 -10.66
C LEU A 51 -12.12 -11.02 -11.15
N VAL A 52 -12.62 -12.12 -11.70
CA VAL A 52 -14.03 -12.29 -12.07
C VAL A 52 -14.92 -12.20 -10.82
N ASP A 53 -14.59 -12.98 -9.78
CA ASP A 53 -15.32 -12.96 -8.50
C ASP A 53 -15.31 -11.56 -7.87
N PHE A 54 -14.17 -10.87 -7.98
CA PHE A 54 -14.04 -9.48 -7.52
C PHE A 54 -14.97 -8.55 -8.30
N ALA A 55 -15.02 -8.67 -9.63
CA ALA A 55 -15.87 -7.84 -10.47
C ALA A 55 -17.36 -8.05 -10.15
N GLU A 56 -17.80 -9.30 -10.01
CA GLU A 56 -19.19 -9.63 -9.63
C GLU A 56 -19.60 -8.98 -8.30
N GLN A 57 -18.69 -8.99 -7.33
CA GLN A 57 -18.97 -8.45 -6.00
C GLN A 57 -18.90 -6.92 -5.95
N TRP A 58 -17.96 -6.29 -6.68
CA TRP A 58 -17.56 -4.90 -6.44
C TRP A 58 -17.84 -3.94 -7.59
N ASP A 59 -18.15 -4.40 -8.81
CA ASP A 59 -18.32 -3.50 -9.97
C ASP A 59 -19.49 -2.53 -9.81
N ASN A 60 -20.53 -2.91 -9.06
CA ASN A 60 -21.64 -2.00 -8.78
C ASN A 60 -21.22 -0.76 -7.99
N LEU A 61 -20.16 -0.86 -7.17
CA LEU A 61 -19.65 0.23 -6.34
C LEU A 61 -18.37 0.85 -6.93
N TYR A 62 -17.51 0.03 -7.54
CA TYR A 62 -16.17 0.39 -7.99
C TYR A 62 -15.84 -0.18 -9.39
N PRO A 63 -16.62 0.18 -10.43
CA PRO A 63 -16.51 -0.42 -11.77
C PRO A 63 -15.19 -0.11 -12.49
N THR A 64 -14.42 0.88 -12.01
CA THR A 64 -13.15 1.26 -12.60
C THR A 64 -12.00 0.34 -12.18
N ILE A 65 -12.15 -0.36 -11.05
CA ILE A 65 -11.07 -1.21 -10.52
C ILE A 65 -10.88 -2.43 -11.41
N SER A 66 -11.93 -3.24 -11.61
CA SER A 66 -11.90 -4.42 -12.47
C SER A 66 -11.47 -4.07 -13.90
N LYS A 67 -12.03 -2.99 -14.48
CA LYS A 67 -11.65 -2.50 -15.81
C LYS A 67 -10.15 -2.21 -15.94
N SER A 68 -9.55 -1.55 -14.94
CA SER A 68 -8.12 -1.27 -14.92
C SER A 68 -7.28 -2.55 -14.86
N TRP A 69 -7.67 -3.50 -14.01
CA TRP A 69 -6.99 -4.80 -13.94
C TRP A 69 -7.06 -5.56 -15.27
N LEU A 70 -8.23 -5.58 -15.92
CA LEU A 70 -8.43 -6.23 -17.21
C LEU A 70 -7.62 -5.54 -18.32
N SER A 71 -7.60 -4.20 -18.36
CA SER A 71 -6.85 -3.47 -19.39
C SER A 71 -5.34 -3.65 -19.27
N HIS A 72 -4.84 -3.93 -18.06
CA HIS A 72 -3.43 -4.17 -17.79
C HIS A 72 -3.09 -5.64 -17.55
N TRP A 73 -4.03 -6.56 -17.79
CA TRP A 73 -3.88 -7.96 -17.40
C TRP A 73 -2.63 -8.62 -17.97
N THR A 74 -2.30 -8.33 -19.24
CA THR A 74 -1.09 -8.82 -19.90
C THR A 74 0.21 -8.39 -19.22
N GLN A 75 0.21 -7.25 -18.53
CA GLN A 75 1.35 -6.74 -17.75
C GLN A 75 1.39 -7.35 -16.35
N VAL A 76 0.26 -7.85 -15.86
CA VAL A 76 0.14 -8.52 -14.55
C VAL A 76 0.53 -10.00 -14.65
N ILE A 77 0.19 -10.71 -15.74
CA ILE A 77 0.48 -12.15 -15.89
C ILE A 77 1.94 -12.53 -15.54
N PRO A 78 2.99 -11.81 -16.01
CA PRO A 78 4.38 -12.14 -15.69
C PRO A 78 4.69 -12.16 -14.19
N PHE A 79 3.93 -11.42 -13.38
CA PHE A 79 4.10 -11.44 -11.92
C PHE A 79 3.92 -12.84 -11.34
N PHE A 80 3.01 -13.66 -11.89
CA PHE A 80 2.76 -15.02 -11.41
C PHE A 80 3.83 -16.04 -11.78
N ALA A 81 4.77 -15.69 -12.68
CA ALA A 81 5.94 -16.53 -12.94
C ALA A 81 6.88 -16.57 -11.71
N PHE A 82 6.87 -15.53 -10.88
CA PHE A 82 7.70 -15.48 -9.68
C PHE A 82 7.17 -16.40 -8.56
N PRO A 83 8.06 -17.10 -7.85
CA PRO A 83 7.73 -17.79 -6.60
C PRO A 83 7.07 -16.87 -5.56
N LEU A 84 6.26 -17.47 -4.67
CA LEU A 84 5.48 -16.71 -3.68
C LEU A 84 6.35 -15.82 -2.76
N ASP A 85 7.53 -16.31 -2.38
CA ASP A 85 8.47 -15.57 -1.51
C ASP A 85 8.96 -14.29 -2.18
N ILE A 86 9.20 -14.32 -3.50
CA ILE A 86 9.59 -13.16 -4.31
C ILE A 86 8.39 -12.24 -4.51
N ARG A 87 7.22 -12.79 -4.86
CA ARG A 87 6.00 -12.01 -5.06
C ARG A 87 5.65 -11.16 -3.86
N LYS A 88 5.85 -11.70 -2.64
CA LYS A 88 5.66 -10.96 -1.39
C LYS A 88 6.51 -9.71 -1.30
N ALA A 89 7.78 -9.76 -1.70
CA ALA A 89 8.65 -8.58 -1.73
C ALA A 89 8.16 -7.54 -2.76
N ILE A 90 7.59 -7.98 -3.89
CA ILE A 90 7.09 -7.12 -4.95
C ILE A 90 5.81 -6.37 -4.54
N TYR A 91 4.79 -7.07 -4.01
CA TYR A 91 3.52 -6.42 -3.69
C TYR A 91 3.52 -5.66 -2.35
N THR A 92 4.56 -5.82 -1.52
CA THR A 92 4.66 -5.02 -0.28
C THR A 92 4.96 -3.57 -0.61
N THR A 93 3.97 -2.69 -0.45
CA THR A 93 4.10 -1.26 -0.71
C THR A 93 4.76 -0.49 0.43
N ASN A 94 4.94 -1.11 1.60
CA ASN A 94 5.47 -0.47 2.82
C ASN A 94 6.73 0.37 2.60
N ALA A 95 7.69 -0.12 1.80
CA ALA A 95 8.94 0.59 1.53
C ALA A 95 8.71 1.87 0.71
N ILE A 96 7.93 1.76 -0.38
CA ILE A 96 7.60 2.88 -1.27
C ILE A 96 6.69 3.89 -0.54
N GLU A 97 5.72 3.41 0.22
CA GLU A 97 4.83 4.25 1.03
C GLU A 97 5.59 5.01 2.11
N SER A 98 6.50 4.35 2.84
CA SER A 98 7.34 4.98 3.87
C SER A 98 8.26 6.04 3.28
N LEU A 99 8.86 5.77 2.11
CA LEU A 99 9.65 6.73 1.36
C LEU A 99 8.81 7.94 0.94
N ASN A 100 7.68 7.71 0.28
CA ASN A 100 6.78 8.75 -0.19
C ASN A 100 6.22 9.61 0.96
N MET A 101 5.88 8.99 2.09
CA MET A 101 5.42 9.69 3.28
C MET A 101 6.51 10.64 3.79
N THR A 102 7.74 10.16 3.91
CA THR A 102 8.86 10.99 4.37
C THR A 102 9.17 12.13 3.39
N LEU A 103 9.17 11.85 2.08
CA LEU A 103 9.37 12.88 1.06
C LEU A 103 8.27 13.94 1.11
N ARG A 104 7.00 13.55 1.23
CA ARG A 104 5.89 14.50 1.41
C ARG A 104 6.06 15.35 2.67
N MET A 105 6.52 14.77 3.78
CA MET A 105 6.78 15.53 5.01
C MET A 105 7.87 16.58 4.82
N VAL A 106 8.99 16.21 4.19
CA VAL A 106 10.09 17.13 3.94
C VAL A 106 9.64 18.25 3.00
N LEU A 107 8.98 17.90 1.88
CA LEU A 107 8.52 18.86 0.89
C LEU A 107 7.41 19.77 1.41
N ARG A 108 6.54 19.31 2.31
CA ARG A 108 5.46 20.13 2.89
C ARG A 108 5.98 21.39 3.59
N ASN A 109 7.19 21.35 4.13
CA ASN A 109 7.81 22.50 4.81
C ASN A 109 8.41 23.52 3.83
N HIS A 110 8.50 23.19 2.54
CA HIS A 110 9.02 24.06 1.48
C HIS A 110 7.87 24.54 0.58
N ARG A 111 7.45 25.80 0.73
CA ARG A 111 6.34 26.38 -0.06
C ARG A 111 6.73 26.65 -1.52
N SER A 112 8.00 26.96 -1.76
CA SER A 112 8.59 27.13 -3.09
C SER A 112 10.09 26.85 -3.04
N PHE A 113 10.66 26.48 -4.19
CA PHE A 113 12.10 26.33 -4.35
C PHE A 113 12.64 27.46 -5.23
N PRO A 114 13.83 28.01 -4.91
CA PRO A 114 14.44 29.08 -5.70
C PRO A 114 15.03 28.58 -7.03
N SER A 115 15.30 27.27 -7.15
CA SER A 115 15.75 26.61 -8.38
C SER A 115 15.49 25.10 -8.31
N ASP A 116 15.50 24.44 -9.46
CA ASP A 116 15.37 22.98 -9.56
C ASP A 116 16.48 22.26 -8.79
N ASP A 117 17.72 22.77 -8.84
CA ASP A 117 18.86 22.25 -8.08
C ASP A 117 18.60 22.24 -6.56
N SER A 118 17.91 23.27 -6.08
CA SER A 118 17.57 23.37 -4.65
C SER A 118 16.52 22.33 -4.27
N ALA A 119 15.54 22.07 -5.15
CA ALA A 119 14.57 20.99 -4.96
C ALA A 119 15.25 19.61 -4.97
N LEU A 120 16.13 19.36 -5.94
CA LEU A 120 16.89 18.11 -6.06
C LEU A 120 17.76 17.85 -4.83
N LYS A 121 18.46 18.87 -4.31
CA LYS A 121 19.27 18.74 -3.08
C LYS A 121 18.44 18.33 -1.88
N VAL A 122 17.25 18.91 -1.70
CA VAL A 122 16.36 18.55 -0.59
C VAL A 122 15.88 17.10 -0.70
N VAL A 123 15.46 16.67 -1.89
CA VAL A 123 15.06 15.28 -2.14
C VAL A 123 16.23 14.31 -1.92
N PHE A 124 17.41 14.64 -2.43
CA PHE A 124 18.62 13.84 -2.25
C PHE A 124 18.99 13.66 -0.77
N LEU A 125 19.00 14.75 0.01
CA LEU A 125 19.30 14.69 1.44
C LEU A 125 18.24 13.88 2.20
N ALA A 126 16.96 14.00 1.83
CA ALA A 126 15.89 13.20 2.43
C ALA A 126 16.10 11.70 2.16
N ILE A 127 16.36 11.32 0.90
CA ILE A 127 16.62 9.92 0.50
C ILE A 127 17.84 9.38 1.24
N ASN A 128 18.96 10.12 1.29
CA ASN A 128 20.17 9.69 2.00
C ASN A 128 19.93 9.46 3.49
N ASN A 129 19.12 10.32 4.13
CA ASN A 129 18.80 10.15 5.55
C ASN A 129 17.85 8.97 5.81
N ILE A 130 16.95 8.67 4.87
CA ILE A 130 16.09 7.48 4.93
C ILE A 130 16.94 6.21 4.73
N ALA A 131 17.83 6.21 3.75
CA ALA A 131 18.69 5.06 3.42
C ALA A 131 19.54 4.60 4.61
N LYS A 132 20.01 5.53 5.46
CA LYS A 132 20.71 5.20 6.72
C LYS A 132 19.90 4.31 7.68
N LYS A 133 18.57 4.32 7.58
CA LYS A 133 17.66 3.52 8.41
C LYS A 133 17.29 2.18 7.78
N TRP A 134 17.63 1.95 6.51
CA TRP A 134 17.36 0.70 5.80
C TRP A 134 18.44 -0.35 6.09
N THR A 135 18.50 -0.77 7.34
CA THR A 135 19.50 -1.74 7.83
C THR A 135 18.98 -3.17 7.86
N MET A 136 17.65 -3.36 7.87
CA MET A 136 17.05 -4.69 7.90
C MET A 136 16.95 -5.28 6.48
N PRO A 137 17.43 -6.51 6.26
CA PRO A 137 17.28 -7.18 4.98
C PRO A 137 15.82 -7.54 4.70
N ILE A 138 15.48 -7.65 3.41
CA ILE A 138 14.18 -8.15 2.98
C ILE A 138 14.01 -9.58 3.53
N LYS A 139 12.82 -9.87 4.06
CA LYS A 139 12.51 -11.19 4.60
C LYS A 139 12.64 -12.24 3.49
N ASP A 140 13.26 -13.38 3.81
CA ASP A 140 13.46 -14.51 2.89
C ASP A 140 14.26 -14.18 1.62
N TRP A 141 14.99 -13.05 1.61
CA TRP A 141 15.74 -12.58 0.45
C TRP A 141 16.79 -13.57 -0.04
N LYS A 142 17.45 -14.30 0.86
CA LYS A 142 18.43 -15.33 0.48
C LYS A 142 17.79 -16.49 -0.29
N ALA A 143 16.59 -16.90 0.08
CA ALA A 143 15.84 -17.94 -0.63
C ALA A 143 15.39 -17.42 -2.01
N ALA A 144 14.93 -16.18 -2.08
CA ALA A 144 14.61 -15.50 -3.33
C ALA A 144 15.83 -15.40 -4.27
N LEU A 145 17.01 -15.03 -3.76
CA LEU A 145 18.25 -14.95 -4.53
C LEU A 145 18.64 -16.30 -5.15
N ASN A 146 18.53 -17.39 -4.39
CA ASN A 146 18.80 -18.74 -4.93
C ASN A 146 17.85 -19.09 -6.08
N ARG A 147 16.57 -18.68 -6.01
CA ARG A 147 15.62 -18.87 -7.11
C ARG A 147 16.00 -18.04 -8.33
N PHE A 148 16.38 -16.78 -8.14
CA PHE A 148 16.85 -15.93 -9.23
C PHE A 148 18.12 -16.45 -9.90
N ALA A 149 19.06 -16.98 -9.13
CA ALA A 149 20.28 -17.58 -9.68
C ALA A 149 19.96 -18.80 -10.59
N ILE A 150 18.92 -19.57 -10.28
CA ILE A 150 18.47 -20.68 -11.13
C ILE A 150 17.75 -20.16 -12.38
N GLU A 151 16.85 -19.19 -12.21
CA GLU A 151 15.98 -18.68 -13.29
C GLU A 151 16.71 -17.74 -14.28
N PHE A 152 17.73 -17.03 -13.79
CA PHE A 152 18.45 -15.98 -14.53
C PHE A 152 19.97 -16.20 -14.53
N GLY A 153 20.44 -17.45 -14.47
CA GLY A 153 21.85 -17.85 -14.29
C GLY A 153 22.89 -16.91 -14.89
N ASP A 154 22.90 -16.73 -16.22
CA ASP A 154 23.91 -15.91 -16.93
C ASP A 154 23.90 -14.41 -16.55
N ARG A 155 22.86 -13.95 -15.87
CA ARG A 155 22.66 -12.55 -15.44
C ARG A 155 23.01 -12.32 -13.97
N PHE A 156 23.32 -13.37 -13.22
CA PHE A 156 23.60 -13.29 -11.80
C PHE A 156 25.05 -13.67 -11.50
N PRO A 157 25.91 -12.73 -11.06
CA PRO A 157 27.21 -13.11 -10.54
C PRO A 157 27.01 -13.87 -9.22
N LEU A 158 27.51 -15.11 -9.17
CA LEU A 158 27.55 -15.93 -7.95
C LEU A 158 28.58 -15.39 -6.95
#